data_AF-A0A2G5U868-F1
#
_entry.id   AF-A0A2G5U868-F1
#
_cell.length_a   1.000
_cell.length_b   1.000
_cell.length_c   1.000
_cell.angle_alpha   90.00
_cell.angle_beta   90.00
_cell.angle_gamma   90.00
#
_symmetry.space_group_name_H-M   'P 1'
#
loop_
_entity.id
_entity.type
_entity.pdbx_description
1 polymer ?
#
loop_
_entity_poly.entity_id
_entity_poly.type
_entity_poly.pdbx_seq_one_letter_code
_entity_poly.pdbx_strand_id
1 'polypeptide(L)'
;MRLPILPLLLTLFPIFGWTRKIPDINWISSNPIFDVSNTDHVISVHIGDRVSIKCPKSEPNGKYEYSYIYMVSDEEYDHCFLSKPRLVGACDNQTVDASINIVFRSFTPTPGGFEFQPGKNYFLISTSDGTQEGIDRKKDGLCTTKQMKIKFEVEQDRRGIQNPKFAARTLKKDRDAEQSTPVMYVVHDGNDIDDDDDGSNACSYLVSILFLLASRYLL
;
A
#
# COMPACT_ATOMS: atom_id res chain seq x y z
N MET A 1 -43.90 -40.24 -1.26
CA MET A 1 -42.55 -39.84 -0.80
C MET A 1 -42.02 -38.80 -1.79
N ARG A 2 -42.05 -37.51 -1.45
CA ARG A 2 -41.46 -36.43 -2.26
C ARG A 2 -40.25 -35.89 -1.49
N LEU A 3 -39.05 -36.08 -2.02
CA LEU A 3 -37.83 -35.46 -1.49
C LEU A 3 -37.88 -33.94 -1.73
N PRO A 4 -37.55 -33.08 -0.75
CA PRO A 4 -37.39 -31.66 -1.02
C PRO A 4 -35.99 -31.42 -1.58
N ILE A 5 -35.91 -30.80 -2.75
CA ILE A 5 -34.67 -30.33 -3.36
C ILE A 5 -34.35 -28.99 -2.67
N LEU A 6 -33.32 -28.98 -1.82
CA LEU A 6 -32.83 -27.77 -1.15
C LEU A 6 -32.03 -26.95 -2.18
N PRO A 7 -32.36 -25.67 -2.43
CA PRO A 7 -31.60 -24.85 -3.36
C PRO A 7 -30.27 -24.46 -2.70
N LEU A 8 -29.16 -24.84 -3.35
CA LEU A 8 -27.81 -24.44 -2.97
C LEU A 8 -27.65 -22.94 -3.26
N LEU A 9 -27.89 -22.09 -2.26
CA LEU A 9 -27.72 -20.65 -2.35
C LEU A 9 -26.21 -20.34 -2.44
N LEU A 10 -25.69 -20.19 -3.65
CA LEU A 10 -24.33 -19.71 -3.92
C LEU A 10 -24.26 -18.23 -3.52
N THR A 11 -23.85 -17.96 -2.28
CA THR A 11 -23.56 -16.60 -1.82
C THR A 11 -22.32 -16.10 -2.55
N LEU A 12 -22.52 -15.24 -3.56
CA LEU A 12 -21.48 -14.35 -4.07
C LEU A 12 -21.10 -13.41 -2.92
N PHE A 13 -20.12 -13.79 -2.11
CA PHE A 13 -19.46 -12.85 -1.23
C PHE A 13 -18.64 -11.90 -2.11
N PRO A 14 -19.02 -10.61 -2.23
CA PRO A 14 -18.13 -9.66 -2.87
C PRO A 14 -16.81 -9.69 -2.14
N ILE A 15 -15.72 -9.93 -2.88
CA ILE A 15 -14.36 -9.83 -2.36
C ILE A 15 -14.12 -8.34 -2.11
N PHE A 16 -14.60 -7.85 -0.97
CA PHE A 16 -14.28 -6.52 -0.50
C PHE A 16 -12.77 -6.50 -0.25
N GLY A 17 -12.03 -5.84 -1.15
CA GLY A 17 -10.66 -5.45 -0.85
C GLY A 17 -10.68 -4.57 0.39
N TRP A 18 -10.23 -5.10 1.53
CA TRP A 18 -10.17 -4.32 2.76
C TRP A 18 -9.11 -3.24 2.61
N THR A 19 -9.55 -2.02 2.33
CA THR A 19 -8.73 -0.81 2.53
C THR A 19 -8.87 -0.40 3.98
N ARG A 20 -7.81 -0.50 4.78
CA ARG A 20 -7.83 -0.09 6.19
C ARG A 20 -7.26 1.32 6.35
N LYS A 21 -7.92 2.15 7.17
CA LYS A 21 -7.31 3.36 7.70
C LYS A 21 -6.55 3.01 8.97
N ILE A 22 -5.24 3.18 8.95
CA ILE A 22 -4.35 3.09 10.11
C ILE A 22 -4.61 4.31 11.02
N PRO A 23 -4.58 4.16 12.35
CA PRO A 23 -4.71 5.29 13.27
C PRO A 23 -3.75 6.43 12.90
N ASP A 24 -4.22 7.66 13.05
CA ASP A 24 -3.41 8.83 12.77
C ASP A 24 -2.27 8.94 13.79
N ILE A 25 -1.08 9.30 13.33
CA ILE A 25 0.14 9.32 14.14
C ILE A 25 0.55 10.77 14.39
N ASN A 26 0.56 11.19 15.65
CA ASN A 26 1.09 12.51 16.02
C ASN A 26 2.61 12.49 15.98
N TRP A 27 3.22 13.31 15.12
CA TRP A 27 4.68 13.37 14.97
C TRP A 27 5.30 14.34 15.99
N ILE A 28 5.32 13.92 17.25
CA ILE A 28 5.90 14.66 18.38
C ILE A 28 6.60 13.69 19.33
N SER A 29 7.68 14.13 19.98
CA SER A 29 8.49 13.27 20.86
C SER A 29 7.77 12.75 22.10
N SER A 30 6.65 13.37 22.48
CA SER A 30 5.79 12.92 23.59
C SER A 30 4.80 11.82 23.19
N ASN A 31 4.70 11.45 21.90
CA ASN A 31 3.83 10.38 21.47
C ASN A 31 4.37 9.01 21.95
N PRO A 32 3.59 8.21 22.71
CA PRO A 32 4.01 6.92 23.24
C PRO A 32 4.49 5.91 22.19
N ILE A 33 4.10 6.08 20.92
CA ILE A 33 4.58 5.24 19.82
C ILE A 33 6.11 5.24 19.69
N PHE A 34 6.77 6.31 20.13
CA PHE A 34 8.23 6.49 20.09
C PHE A 34 8.92 6.12 21.41
N ASP A 35 8.20 5.58 22.39
CA ASP A 35 8.84 5.11 23.62
C ASP A 35 9.63 3.83 23.36
N VAL A 36 10.92 3.85 23.74
CA VAL A 36 11.86 2.72 23.66
C VAL A 36 11.39 1.47 24.40
N SER A 37 10.46 1.60 25.34
CA SER A 37 9.91 0.48 26.10
C SER A 37 8.96 -0.40 25.28
N ASN A 38 8.50 0.06 24.11
CA ASN A 38 7.59 -0.66 23.23
C ASN A 38 8.10 -0.75 21.78
N THR A 39 7.29 -1.37 20.91
CA THR A 39 7.58 -1.56 19.48
C THR A 39 6.49 -1.00 18.58
N ASP A 40 5.68 -0.06 19.08
CA ASP A 40 4.50 0.44 18.37
C ASP A 40 4.87 1.28 17.13
N HIS A 41 6.12 1.76 17.08
CA HIS A 41 6.72 2.39 15.89
C HIS A 41 6.93 1.42 14.71
N VAL A 42 6.77 0.11 14.91
CA VAL A 42 6.74 -0.89 13.85
C VAL A 42 5.29 -1.19 13.48
N ILE A 43 4.89 -0.85 12.27
CA ILE A 43 3.49 -0.87 11.84
C ILE A 43 3.33 -1.76 10.61
N SER A 44 2.59 -2.86 10.76
CA SER A 44 2.22 -3.73 9.64
C SER A 44 1.08 -3.11 8.82
N VAL A 45 1.23 -3.08 7.50
CA VAL A 45 0.29 -2.44 6.56
C VAL A 45 0.07 -3.29 5.32
N HIS A 46 -1.09 -3.17 4.69
CA HIS A 46 -1.38 -3.82 3.40
C HIS A 46 -1.36 -2.79 2.26
N ILE A 47 -1.20 -3.28 1.04
CA ILE A 47 -1.45 -2.45 -0.14
C ILE A 47 -2.92 -2.01 -0.14
N GLY A 48 -3.14 -0.71 -0.30
CA GLY A 48 -4.43 -0.02 -0.21
C GLY A 48 -4.61 0.75 1.10
N ASP A 49 -3.87 0.38 2.15
CA ASP A 49 -4.00 1.02 3.46
C ASP A 49 -3.57 2.50 3.41
N ARG A 50 -4.05 3.26 4.40
CA ARG A 50 -3.81 4.69 4.51
C ARG A 50 -3.42 5.06 5.93
N VAL A 51 -2.43 5.93 6.08
CA VAL A 51 -2.03 6.50 7.37
C VAL A 51 -1.88 8.01 7.24
N SER A 52 -2.30 8.75 8.26
CA SER A 52 -2.06 10.19 8.33
C SER A 52 -1.06 10.49 9.44
N ILE A 53 0.01 11.19 9.09
CA ILE A 53 0.94 11.77 10.06
C ILE A 53 0.47 13.19 10.36
N LYS A 54 0.33 13.53 11.64
CA LYS A 54 -0.22 14.80 12.11
C LYS A 54 0.88 15.64 12.76
N CYS A 55 0.95 16.90 12.35
CA CYS A 55 1.69 17.94 13.06
C CYS A 55 0.66 18.85 13.73
N PRO A 56 0.28 18.60 15.00
CA PRO A 56 -0.68 19.44 15.69
C PRO A 56 -0.08 20.84 15.91
N LYS A 57 -0.90 21.89 15.82
CA LYS A 57 -0.48 23.25 16.18
C LYS A 57 -0.03 23.34 17.63
N SER A 58 0.78 24.35 17.94
CA SER A 58 1.22 24.58 19.31
C SER A 58 0.04 24.96 20.21
N GLU A 59 0.02 24.43 21.43
CA GLU A 59 -0.85 24.95 22.47
C GLU A 59 -0.46 26.40 22.81
N PRO A 60 -1.38 27.24 23.32
CA PRO A 60 -1.13 28.68 23.55
C PRO A 60 0.12 29.01 24.38
N ASN A 61 0.51 28.12 25.30
CA ASN A 61 1.72 28.24 26.11
C ASN A 61 2.68 27.05 25.90
N GLY A 62 2.42 26.24 24.87
CA GLY A 62 3.22 25.08 24.51
C GLY A 62 4.43 25.46 23.68
N LYS A 63 5.47 24.63 23.74
CA LYS A 63 6.56 24.68 22.78
C LYS A 63 6.18 23.83 21.58
N TYR A 64 6.34 24.37 20.38
CA TYR A 64 6.19 23.60 19.14
C TYR A 64 7.47 22.82 18.83
N GLU A 65 7.33 21.57 18.41
CA GLU A 65 8.45 20.72 18.04
C GLU A 65 8.61 20.71 16.51
N TYR A 66 9.62 21.45 16.03
CA TYR A 66 9.90 21.60 14.61
C TYR A 66 10.59 20.35 14.06
N SER A 67 10.07 19.81 12.96
CA SER A 67 10.60 18.57 12.40
C SER A 67 10.33 18.40 10.91
N TYR A 68 11.35 18.02 10.15
CA TYR A 68 11.18 17.37 8.85
C TYR A 68 11.10 15.84 8.98
N ILE A 69 10.25 15.25 8.15
CA ILE A 69 10.01 13.81 8.12
C ILE A 69 10.54 13.28 6.80
N TYR A 70 11.49 12.35 6.86
CA TYR A 70 12.14 11.78 5.68
C TYR A 70 11.88 10.29 5.57
N MET A 71 11.59 9.83 4.36
CA MET A 71 11.71 8.43 4.02
C MET A 71 13.16 8.12 3.67
N VAL A 72 13.71 7.07 4.28
CA VAL A 72 15.14 6.74 4.22
C VAL A 72 15.37 5.25 3.98
N SER A 73 16.63 4.89 3.72
CA SER A 73 17.09 3.50 3.67
C SER A 73 17.19 2.88 5.07
N ASP A 74 17.39 1.56 5.11
CA ASP A 74 17.58 0.78 6.34
C ASP A 74 18.81 1.28 7.14
N GLU A 75 19.93 1.50 6.44
CA GLU A 75 21.17 2.00 7.06
C GLU A 75 21.00 3.40 7.68
N GLU A 76 20.30 4.30 6.97
CA GLU A 76 19.99 5.65 7.46
C GLU A 76 19.04 5.63 8.66
N TYR A 77 18.10 4.67 8.71
CA TYR A 77 17.17 4.47 9.82
C TYR A 77 17.87 3.96 11.08
N ASP A 78 18.79 3.01 10.94
CA ASP A 78 19.52 2.43 12.06
C ASP A 78 20.53 3.41 12.66
N HIS A 79 21.22 4.18 11.81
CA HIS A 79 22.28 5.08 12.24
C HIS A 79 21.86 6.56 12.31
N CYS A 80 20.58 6.87 12.11
CA CYS A 80 20.00 8.21 12.21
C CYS A 80 20.78 9.28 11.43
N PHE A 81 20.98 9.09 10.13
CA PHE A 81 21.60 10.09 9.26
C PHE A 81 20.89 10.18 7.91
N LEU A 82 21.11 11.28 7.19
CA LEU A 82 20.53 11.54 5.88
C LEU A 82 21.63 11.58 4.82
N SER A 83 21.58 10.65 3.87
CA SER A 83 22.44 10.57 2.68
C SER A 83 21.64 10.83 1.41
N LYS A 84 20.60 10.04 1.15
CA LYS A 84 19.71 10.20 -0.02
C LYS A 84 18.23 10.14 0.41
N PRO A 85 17.83 10.99 1.36
CA PRO A 85 16.48 10.95 1.89
C PRO A 85 15.46 11.46 0.87
N ARG A 86 14.20 11.06 1.05
CA ARG A 86 13.05 11.66 0.36
C ARG A 86 12.17 12.38 1.36
N LEU A 87 11.96 13.68 1.19
CA LEU A 87 11.09 14.46 2.08
C LEU A 87 9.64 13.97 1.96
N VAL A 88 9.06 13.57 3.09
CA VAL A 88 7.67 13.10 3.20
C VAL A 88 6.76 14.22 3.67
N GLY A 89 7.22 15.02 4.64
CA GLY A 89 6.43 16.06 5.26
C GLY A 89 7.25 17.02 6.11
N ALA A 90 6.63 18.14 6.47
CA ALA A 90 7.21 19.17 7.32
C ALA A 90 6.23 19.57 8.42
N CYS A 91 6.69 19.52 9.66
CA CYS A 91 6.08 20.16 10.81
C CYS A 91 6.85 21.46 11.08
N ASP A 92 6.63 22.49 10.26
CA ASP A 92 7.38 23.75 10.26
C ASP A 92 6.52 24.98 10.58
N ASN A 93 5.24 24.78 10.88
CA ASN A 93 4.29 25.83 11.18
C ASN A 93 3.56 25.56 12.51
N GLN A 94 3.89 26.35 13.52
CA GLN A 94 3.30 26.24 14.85
C GLN A 94 1.83 26.68 14.97
N THR A 95 1.29 27.36 13.96
CA THR A 95 -0.05 27.99 14.05
C THR A 95 -1.17 27.17 13.42
N VAL A 96 -0.83 26.17 12.60
CA VAL A 96 -1.79 25.42 11.79
C VAL A 96 -1.60 23.93 12.04
N ASP A 97 -2.71 23.20 12.16
CA ASP A 97 -2.69 21.75 12.16
C ASP A 97 -2.37 21.23 10.75
N ALA A 98 -1.24 20.56 10.59
CA ALA A 98 -0.85 19.96 9.31
C ALA A 98 -1.07 18.44 9.32
N SER A 99 -1.35 17.88 8.14
CA SER A 99 -1.59 16.45 7.98
C SER A 99 -0.95 15.94 6.70
N ILE A 100 -0.08 14.94 6.83
CA ILE A 100 0.60 14.28 5.72
C ILE A 100 -0.01 12.90 5.53
N ASN A 101 -0.63 12.67 4.37
CA ASN A 101 -1.35 11.43 4.10
C ASN A 101 -0.50 10.51 3.23
N ILE A 102 -0.23 9.31 3.74
CA ILE A 102 0.46 8.24 3.01
C ILE A 102 -0.56 7.19 2.63
N VAL A 103 -0.53 6.78 1.35
CA VAL A 103 -1.32 5.67 0.82
C VAL A 103 -0.36 4.60 0.34
N PHE A 104 -0.49 3.39 0.88
CA PHE A 104 0.36 2.25 0.54
C PHE A 104 -0.08 1.66 -0.79
N ARG A 105 0.44 2.21 -1.90
CA ARG A 105 0.10 1.77 -3.26
C ARG A 105 1.35 1.33 -4.01
N SER A 106 1.23 0.32 -4.86
CA SER A 106 2.34 -0.17 -5.69
C SER A 106 2.71 0.79 -6.82
N PHE A 107 1.76 1.58 -7.29
CA PHE A 107 1.97 2.56 -8.36
C PHE A 107 1.30 3.87 -8.02
N THR A 108 1.99 4.97 -8.31
CA THR A 108 1.51 6.33 -8.08
C THR A 108 1.28 7.06 -9.41
N PRO A 109 0.11 7.68 -9.63
CA PRO A 109 -0.08 8.57 -10.78
C PRO A 109 0.71 9.87 -10.64
N THR A 110 1.18 10.21 -9.43
CA THR A 110 2.02 11.37 -9.17
C THR A 110 3.47 11.03 -9.52
N PRO A 111 4.09 11.69 -10.52
CA PRO A 111 5.51 11.47 -10.84
C PRO A 111 6.39 11.72 -9.62
N GLY A 112 7.33 10.81 -9.34
CA GLY A 112 8.19 10.91 -8.16
C GLY A 112 7.45 10.75 -6.82
N GLY A 113 6.21 10.29 -6.82
CA GLY A 113 5.47 9.94 -5.61
C GLY A 113 6.04 8.69 -4.92
N PHE A 114 5.48 8.34 -3.77
CA PHE A 114 5.87 7.14 -3.03
C PHE A 114 5.16 5.90 -3.59
N GLU A 115 5.92 4.81 -3.72
CA GLU A 115 5.47 3.50 -4.19
C GLU A 115 5.93 2.42 -3.21
N PHE A 116 5.00 1.54 -2.87
CA PHE A 116 5.15 0.54 -1.81
C PHE A 116 4.94 -0.85 -2.40
N GLN A 117 5.90 -1.74 -2.16
CA GLN A 117 5.85 -3.10 -2.67
C GLN A 117 5.52 -4.10 -1.55
N PRO A 118 4.70 -5.12 -1.81
CA PRO A 118 4.46 -6.20 -0.86
C PRO A 118 5.75 -6.87 -0.39
N GLY A 119 5.84 -7.17 0.90
CA GLY A 119 7.00 -7.82 1.52
C GLY A 119 8.23 -6.91 1.69
N LYS A 120 8.11 -5.59 1.50
CA LYS A 120 9.19 -4.63 1.73
C LYS A 120 8.94 -3.77 2.95
N ASN A 121 10.04 -3.36 3.58
CA ASN A 121 10.04 -2.43 4.71
C ASN A 121 10.35 -1.02 4.23
N TYR A 122 9.69 -0.03 4.83
CA TYR A 122 9.90 1.39 4.55
C TYR A 122 10.07 2.15 5.85
N PHE A 123 11.00 3.10 5.87
CA PHE A 123 11.45 3.73 7.09
C PHE A 123 11.25 5.23 7.04
N LEU A 124 10.67 5.80 8.09
CA LEU A 124 10.59 7.24 8.30
C LEU A 124 11.44 7.63 9.50
N ILE A 125 12.18 8.74 9.40
CA ILE A 125 12.92 9.33 10.52
C ILE A 125 12.80 10.86 10.53
N SER A 126 13.12 11.47 11.67
CA SER A 126 13.45 12.89 11.77
C SER A 126 14.82 13.08 12.43
N THR A 127 15.76 13.72 11.72
CA THR A 127 17.07 14.12 12.29
C THR A 127 17.09 15.58 12.77
N SER A 128 15.93 16.24 12.74
CA SER A 128 15.71 17.57 13.31
C SER A 128 15.98 17.54 14.81
N ASP A 129 16.22 18.68 15.46
CA ASP A 129 16.42 18.70 16.93
C ASP A 129 15.24 19.26 17.73
N GLY A 130 14.11 19.51 17.05
CA GLY A 130 12.90 20.07 17.64
C GLY A 130 12.84 21.59 17.64
N THR A 131 13.92 22.29 17.28
CA THR A 131 13.97 23.76 17.15
C THR A 131 13.83 24.20 15.70
N GLN A 132 13.39 25.44 15.49
CA GLN A 132 13.28 26.01 14.13
C GLN A 132 14.67 26.11 13.48
N GLU A 133 15.70 26.44 14.25
CA GLU A 133 17.08 26.60 13.77
C GLU A 133 17.73 25.27 13.40
N GLY A 134 17.38 24.19 14.11
CA GLY A 134 17.91 22.84 13.87
C GLY A 134 16.98 21.93 13.05
N ILE A 135 15.97 22.49 12.38
CA ILE A 135 14.99 21.71 11.62
C ILE A 135 15.60 20.95 10.43
N ASP A 136 16.66 21.49 9.82
CA ASP A 136 17.29 20.94 8.61
C ASP A 136 18.51 20.04 8.89
N ARG A 137 18.80 19.77 10.17
CA ARG A 137 19.90 18.91 10.62
C ARG A 137 19.83 17.55 9.93
N LYS A 138 20.99 17.06 9.49
CA LYS A 138 21.12 15.84 8.65
C LYS A 138 21.56 14.59 9.40
N LYS A 139 21.83 14.67 10.70
CA LYS A 139 22.31 13.55 11.51
C LYS A 139 21.88 13.69 12.96
N ASP A 140 21.66 12.56 13.61
CA ASP A 140 21.23 12.41 15.00
C ASP A 140 19.85 13.03 15.26
N GLY A 141 19.77 14.03 16.14
CA GLY A 141 18.53 14.76 16.44
C GLY A 141 17.47 13.89 17.12
N LEU A 142 16.20 14.13 16.79
CA LEU A 142 15.03 13.46 17.35
C LEU A 142 15.04 11.94 17.07
N CYS A 143 15.64 11.49 15.98
CA CYS A 143 15.82 10.07 15.67
C CYS A 143 16.64 9.38 16.77
N THR A 144 17.81 9.93 17.10
CA THR A 144 18.69 9.34 18.13
C THR A 144 18.15 9.60 19.54
N THR A 145 17.77 10.84 19.83
CA THR A 145 17.46 11.29 21.21
C THR A 145 16.06 10.94 21.69
N LYS A 146 15.11 10.77 20.77
CA LYS A 146 13.68 10.55 21.07
C LYS A 146 13.09 9.36 20.32
N GLN A 147 13.90 8.57 19.62
CA GLN A 147 13.43 7.45 18.78
C GLN A 147 12.29 7.84 17.83
N MET A 148 12.32 9.07 17.31
CA MET A 148 11.33 9.53 16.33
C MET A 148 11.62 8.93 14.95
N LYS A 149 11.31 7.66 14.85
CA LYS A 149 11.46 6.82 13.66
C LYS A 149 10.34 5.78 13.61
N ILE A 150 9.90 5.43 12.41
CA ILE A 150 8.82 4.48 12.15
C ILE A 150 9.27 3.49 11.08
N LYS A 151 8.94 2.22 11.28
CA LYS A 151 9.10 1.16 10.29
C LYS A 151 7.72 0.71 9.84
N PHE A 152 7.43 0.83 8.55
CA PHE A 152 6.28 0.19 7.93
C PHE A 152 6.68 -1.15 7.35
N GLU A 153 6.01 -2.21 7.77
CA GLU A 153 6.17 -3.56 7.22
C GLU A 153 5.01 -3.85 6.28
N VAL A 154 5.26 -3.81 4.96
CA VAL A 154 4.21 -4.06 3.97
C VAL A 154 4.01 -5.56 3.85
N GLU A 155 2.83 -6.04 4.19
CA GLU A 155 2.45 -7.46 4.13
C GLU A 155 2.62 -8.04 2.72
N GLN A 156 2.97 -9.32 2.65
CA GLN A 156 3.06 -10.03 1.38
C GLN A 156 1.67 -10.22 0.77
N ASP A 157 1.56 -10.11 -0.56
CA ASP A 157 0.30 -10.42 -1.25
C ASP A 157 0.10 -11.94 -1.30
N ARG A 158 -0.66 -12.45 -0.32
CA ARG A 158 -1.00 -13.88 -0.24
C ARG A 158 -1.85 -14.37 -1.42
N ARG A 159 -2.37 -13.46 -2.27
CA ARG A 159 -3.09 -13.84 -3.49
C ARG A 159 -2.17 -14.32 -4.62
N GLY A 160 -0.86 -14.09 -4.51
CA GLY A 160 0.16 -14.57 -5.46
C GLY A 160 0.72 -15.96 -5.15
N ILE A 161 0.40 -16.55 -3.98
CA ILE A 161 0.84 -17.91 -3.60
C ILE A 161 -0.28 -18.92 -3.88
N GLN A 162 -0.86 -18.85 -5.09
CA GLN A 162 -1.32 -20.06 -5.75
C GLN A 162 -0.38 -20.22 -6.92
N ASN A 163 0.71 -20.97 -6.75
CA ASN A 163 1.36 -21.56 -7.91
C ASN A 163 0.31 -22.48 -8.55
N PRO A 164 -0.28 -22.18 -9.72
CA PRO A 164 -0.92 -23.24 -10.46
C PRO A 164 0.21 -24.22 -10.73
N LYS A 165 0.16 -25.40 -10.09
CA LYS A 165 0.92 -26.56 -10.53
C LYS A 165 0.41 -26.91 -11.92
N PHE A 166 0.79 -26.12 -12.92
CA PHE A 166 0.74 -26.56 -14.29
C PHE A 166 1.63 -27.77 -14.32
N ALA A 167 0.97 -28.92 -14.41
CA ALA A 167 1.59 -30.22 -14.55
C ALA A 167 2.61 -30.10 -15.67
N ALA A 168 3.88 -30.00 -15.32
CA ALA A 168 4.97 -30.36 -16.20
C ALA A 168 4.82 -31.85 -16.47
N ARG A 169 3.92 -32.21 -17.40
CA ARG A 169 4.02 -33.46 -18.12
C ARG A 169 5.29 -33.30 -18.96
N THR A 170 6.41 -33.70 -18.38
CA THR A 170 7.60 -34.02 -19.16
C THR A 170 7.21 -35.16 -20.08
N LEU A 171 6.79 -34.81 -21.30
CA LEU A 171 6.81 -35.72 -22.43
C LEU A 171 8.27 -36.17 -22.57
N LYS A 172 8.53 -37.41 -22.15
CA LYS A 172 9.71 -38.17 -22.56
C LYS A 172 9.70 -38.17 -24.09
N LYS A 173 10.56 -37.37 -24.71
CA LYS A 173 10.83 -37.43 -26.15
C LYS A 173 12.13 -38.19 -26.31
N ASP A 174 11.98 -39.46 -26.68
CA ASP A 174 13.09 -40.30 -27.14
C ASP A 174 13.79 -39.61 -28.32
N ARG A 175 15.12 -39.66 -28.28
CA ARG A 175 15.99 -39.15 -29.34
C ARG A 175 15.99 -40.16 -30.47
N ASP A 176 15.42 -39.77 -31.60
CA ASP A 176 15.88 -40.26 -32.90
C ASP A 176 16.13 -39.03 -33.78
N ALA A 177 17.35 -38.98 -34.31
CA ALA A 177 17.83 -37.99 -35.25
C ALA A 177 17.35 -38.35 -36.65
N GLU A 178 16.75 -37.41 -37.39
CA GLU A 178 17.09 -37.21 -38.82
C GLU A 178 16.46 -35.94 -39.41
N GLN A 179 17.25 -35.30 -40.29
CA GLN A 179 16.90 -34.43 -41.42
C GLN A 179 16.15 -33.09 -41.23
N SER A 180 16.93 -32.01 -41.32
CA SER A 180 16.74 -30.75 -42.07
C SER A 180 15.33 -30.30 -42.50
N THR A 181 14.95 -29.08 -42.10
CA THR A 181 14.69 -27.92 -43.00
C THR A 181 14.48 -26.64 -42.15
N PRO A 182 14.94 -25.46 -42.59
CA PRO A 182 14.65 -24.21 -41.90
C PRO A 182 13.30 -23.68 -42.38
N VAL A 183 12.41 -23.36 -41.45
CA VAL A 183 11.10 -22.82 -41.83
C VAL A 183 10.92 -21.41 -41.25
N MET A 184 11.02 -20.46 -42.19
CA MET A 184 10.64 -19.05 -42.15
C MET A 184 9.13 -18.88 -42.02
N TYR A 185 8.62 -18.03 -41.12
CA TYR A 185 7.53 -17.07 -41.43
C TYR A 185 7.58 -15.88 -40.45
N VAL A 186 7.80 -14.64 -40.92
CA VAL A 186 6.86 -13.60 -41.40
C VAL A 186 6.13 -12.87 -40.25
N VAL A 187 6.55 -11.62 -40.02
CA VAL A 187 5.83 -10.59 -39.25
C VAL A 187 4.77 -9.99 -40.17
N HIS A 188 3.51 -10.03 -39.76
CA HIS A 188 2.47 -9.18 -40.34
C HIS A 188 2.24 -8.01 -39.39
N ASP A 189 2.69 -6.83 -39.83
CA ASP A 189 2.25 -5.52 -39.34
C ASP A 189 1.13 -5.04 -40.26
N GLY A 190 0.01 -4.57 -39.70
CA GLY A 190 -1.03 -3.86 -40.46
C GLY A 190 -2.48 -4.18 -40.11
N ASN A 191 -2.96 -3.49 -39.07
CA ASN A 191 -4.19 -2.68 -38.99
C ASN A 191 -5.63 -3.23 -39.23
N ASP A 192 -6.47 -2.78 -38.27
CA ASP A 192 -7.88 -2.36 -38.32
C ASP A 192 -8.99 -3.41 -38.39
N ILE A 193 -9.54 -3.73 -37.21
CA ILE A 193 -10.96 -4.03 -37.02
C ILE A 193 -11.45 -3.16 -35.85
N ASP A 194 -12.34 -2.23 -36.17
CA ASP A 194 -13.19 -1.52 -35.23
C ASP A 194 -14.18 -2.52 -34.61
N ASP A 195 -14.06 -2.76 -33.31
CA ASP A 195 -15.13 -3.38 -32.52
C ASP A 195 -15.55 -2.39 -31.43
N ASP A 196 -16.67 -1.72 -31.71
CA ASP A 196 -17.53 -1.11 -30.70
C ASP A 196 -17.98 -2.20 -29.73
N ASP A 197 -17.62 -2.09 -28.44
CA ASP A 197 -18.44 -2.71 -27.40
C ASP A 197 -18.59 -1.77 -26.19
N ASP A 198 -19.84 -1.38 -26.01
CA ASP A 198 -20.39 -0.58 -24.93
C ASP A 198 -20.26 -1.38 -23.62
N GLY A 199 -19.24 -1.04 -22.83
CA GLY A 199 -19.04 -1.53 -21.46
C GLY A 199 -20.10 -0.98 -20.50
N SER A 200 -21.35 -1.37 -20.75
CA SER A 200 -22.52 -1.08 -19.95
C SER A 200 -22.34 -1.54 -18.51
N ASN A 201 -22.69 -0.62 -17.59
CA ASN A 201 -22.76 -0.79 -16.14
C ASN A 201 -23.54 -2.05 -15.69
N ALA A 202 -22.88 -3.20 -15.63
CA ALA A 202 -23.46 -4.44 -15.10
C ALA A 202 -23.65 -4.43 -13.57
N CYS A 203 -23.20 -3.38 -12.86
CA CYS A 203 -23.39 -3.28 -11.40
C CYS A 203 -24.74 -2.70 -10.97
N SER A 204 -25.53 -2.09 -11.87
CA SER A 204 -26.83 -1.49 -11.46
C SER A 204 -28.04 -2.41 -11.69
N TYR A 205 -27.95 -3.36 -12.62
CA TYR A 205 -29.08 -4.24 -12.97
C TYR A 205 -29.26 -5.42 -11.99
N LEU A 206 -28.18 -5.87 -11.35
CA LEU A 206 -28.24 -6.97 -10.39
C LEU A 206 -28.99 -6.58 -9.10
N VAL A 207 -28.89 -5.31 -8.69
CA VAL A 207 -29.62 -4.78 -7.53
C VAL A 207 -31.13 -4.70 -7.83
N SER A 208 -31.50 -4.30 -9.05
CA SER A 208 -32.92 -4.19 -9.45
C SER A 208 -33.62 -5.55 -9.60
N ILE A 209 -32.92 -6.58 -10.09
CA ILE A 209 -33.52 -7.93 -10.22
C ILE A 209 -33.73 -8.57 -8.84
N LEU A 210 -32.82 -8.36 -7.89
CA LEU A 210 -32.98 -8.83 -6.50
C LEU A 210 -34.16 -8.13 -5.79
N PHE A 211 -34.36 -6.82 -6.02
CA PHE A 211 -35.53 -6.11 -5.50
C PHE A 211 -36.85 -6.58 -6.12
N LEU A 212 -36.88 -6.90 -7.43
CA LEU A 212 -38.07 -7.40 -8.12
C LEU A 212 -38.42 -8.85 -7.73
N LEU A 213 -37.43 -9.69 -7.44
CA LEU A 213 -37.66 -11.04 -6.93
C LEU A 213 -38.10 -11.05 -5.47
N ALA A 214 -37.58 -10.12 -4.65
CA ALA A 214 -38.00 -9.97 -3.26
C ALA A 214 -39.44 -9.44 -3.12
N SER A 215 -39.88 -8.54 -4.01
CA SER A 215 -41.25 -7.99 -3.96
C SER A 215 -42.33 -8.98 -4.42
N ARG A 216 -41.98 -10.00 -5.21
CA ARG A 216 -42.90 -11.09 -5.60
C ARG A 216 -43.03 -12.22 -4.57
N TYR A 217 -42.19 -12.24 -3.54
CA TYR A 217 -42.26 -13.22 -2.44
C TYR A 217 -42.91 -12.65 -1.17
N LEU A 218 -43.24 -11.35 -1.16
CA LEU A 218 -43.84 -10.64 -0.03
C LEU A 218 -45.30 -10.19 -0.27
N LEU A 219 -45.95 -10.74 -1.30
CA LEU A 219 -47.38 -10.64 -1.57
C LEU A 219 -47.98 -12.03 -1.77
#